data_AF-A0AAQ3QGS1-F1
#
_entry.id   AF-A0AAQ3QGS1-F1
#
_cell.length_a   1.000
_cell.length_b   1.000
_cell.length_c   1.000
_cell.angle_alpha   90.00
_cell.angle_beta   90.00
_cell.angle_gamma   90.00
#
_symmetry.space_group_name_H-M   'P 1'
#
loop_
_entity.id
_entity.type
_entity.pdbx_description
1 polymer ?
#
loop_
_entity_poly.entity_id
_entity_poly.type
_entity_poly.pdbx_seq_one_letter_code
_entity_poly.pdbx_strand_id
1 'polypeptide(L)'
;MKDSDYTSSDDLRSIDGSDNSNLEPRRRNKEFNPLTDTDLKVGQEFNDHKSSMKALKDWSIKNGYDYNSKANETRKVTVVCKVEDCPWRVHASKDQEGKMFVVKTYAGSHTCGRQFRNNKVSARWVALKYLENFRDSPSRESNSLKKAVQREHMVFISDDKASRAKNIALKIILGDEKQQFANVRRYAKAVLESNPESTYKIKKNDSIFQRMHVCFKAYKKGFLIGCRKIIGLDGCHLKSKFKG
;
A
#
# COMPACT_ATOMS: atom_id res chain seq x y z
N MET A 1 -28.54 5.91 -46.89
CA MET A 1 -29.17 6.57 -45.72
C MET A 1 -28.82 5.76 -44.48
N LYS A 2 -28.00 6.35 -43.61
CA LYS A 2 -27.56 5.91 -42.26
C LYS A 2 -26.72 4.63 -42.18
N ASP A 3 -25.71 4.51 -41.34
CA ASP A 3 -24.68 5.37 -40.70
C ASP A 3 -23.95 4.39 -39.78
N SER A 4 -22.62 4.38 -39.78
CA SER A 4 -21.77 4.45 -38.56
C SER A 4 -20.34 4.02 -38.85
N ASP A 5 -19.48 5.02 -38.80
CA ASP A 5 -18.05 4.99 -38.97
C ASP A 5 -17.33 4.40 -37.75
N TYR A 6 -16.39 3.50 -38.00
CA TYR A 6 -15.35 3.11 -37.04
C TYR A 6 -14.00 3.44 -37.66
N THR A 7 -13.54 4.68 -37.51
CA THR A 7 -12.23 5.09 -38.00
C THR A 7 -11.16 4.91 -36.91
N SER A 8 -10.36 3.89 -37.14
CA SER A 8 -8.97 3.77 -36.71
C SER A 8 -8.15 4.92 -37.28
N SER A 9 -7.28 5.54 -36.48
CA SER A 9 -6.13 6.29 -37.01
C SER A 9 -4.98 6.24 -36.01
N ASP A 10 -3.99 5.44 -36.37
CA ASP A 10 -2.60 5.68 -35.99
C ASP A 10 -2.17 7.03 -36.57
N ASP A 11 -1.47 7.84 -35.76
CA ASP A 11 -0.51 8.80 -36.29
C ASP A 11 0.65 8.89 -35.29
N LEU A 12 1.67 8.08 -35.59
CA LEU A 12 3.00 8.23 -35.04
C LEU A 12 3.60 9.53 -35.58
N ARG A 13 3.87 10.50 -34.70
CA ARG A 13 4.87 11.54 -34.98
C ARG A 13 5.83 11.65 -33.80
N SER A 14 7.05 11.17 -34.04
CA SER A 14 8.23 11.54 -33.26
C SER A 14 8.76 12.86 -33.81
N ILE A 15 9.03 13.82 -32.92
CA ILE A 15 9.96 14.93 -33.14
C ILE A 15 10.81 15.04 -31.88
N ASP A 16 12.11 14.87 -32.09
CA ASP A 16 13.19 15.09 -31.14
C ASP A 16 13.44 16.60 -30.94
N GLY A 17 14.02 16.98 -29.81
CA GLY A 17 14.61 18.31 -29.64
C GLY A 17 14.37 18.91 -28.26
N SER A 18 15.19 18.46 -27.31
CA SER A 18 15.67 19.21 -26.14
C SER A 18 15.21 20.67 -25.99
N ASP A 19 14.44 20.95 -24.94
CA ASP A 19 14.55 22.23 -24.26
C ASP A 19 14.52 22.06 -22.74
N ASN A 20 15.59 22.56 -22.14
CA ASN A 20 15.99 22.40 -20.76
C ASN A 20 15.18 23.36 -19.90
N SER A 21 13.94 22.99 -19.55
CA SER A 21 13.25 23.66 -18.44
C SER A 21 13.70 23.01 -17.14
N ASN A 22 14.59 23.71 -16.42
CA ASN A 22 14.90 23.49 -15.03
C ASN A 22 13.60 23.25 -14.24
N LEU A 23 13.23 21.98 -14.05
CA LEU A 23 12.28 21.59 -13.02
C LEU A 23 12.97 21.85 -11.69
N GLU A 24 12.78 23.08 -11.20
CA GLU A 24 13.10 23.48 -9.82
C GLU A 24 12.80 22.28 -8.90
N PRO A 25 13.77 21.79 -8.13
CA PRO A 25 13.55 20.65 -7.25
C PRO A 25 12.39 21.02 -6.32
N ARG A 26 11.28 20.28 -6.40
CA ARG A 26 10.11 20.44 -5.52
C ARG A 26 10.62 20.66 -4.10
N ARG A 27 10.46 21.89 -3.58
CA ARG A 27 10.85 22.21 -2.21
C ARG A 27 10.18 21.18 -1.31
N ARG A 28 10.98 20.30 -0.69
CA ARG A 28 10.48 19.33 0.29
C ARG A 28 10.13 20.11 1.55
N ASN A 29 8.96 20.72 1.54
CA ASN A 29 8.43 21.40 2.71
C ASN A 29 8.21 20.37 3.82
N LYS A 30 8.43 20.77 5.07
CA LYS A 30 8.40 19.87 6.23
C LYS A 30 6.98 19.31 6.42
N GLU A 31 6.73 18.14 5.85
CA GLU A 31 5.53 17.34 6.13
C GLU A 31 5.47 17.02 7.63
N PHE A 32 4.25 16.91 8.17
CA PHE A 32 4.04 16.52 9.56
C PHE A 32 4.65 15.14 9.81
N ASN A 33 5.62 15.08 10.71
CA ASN A 33 6.24 13.85 11.15
C ASN A 33 5.63 13.41 12.49
N PRO A 34 4.80 12.36 12.53
CA PRO A 34 4.19 11.90 13.77
C PRO A 34 5.19 11.41 14.82
N LEU A 35 6.48 11.25 14.51
CA LEU A 35 7.50 10.93 15.51
C LEU A 35 8.00 12.18 16.23
N THR A 36 8.28 13.26 15.50
CA THR A 36 8.92 14.48 16.04
C THR A 36 7.93 15.60 16.32
N ASP A 37 6.85 15.69 15.56
CA ASP A 37 5.96 16.85 15.57
C ASP A 37 4.80 16.61 16.52
N THR A 38 4.58 17.54 17.44
CA THR A 38 3.46 17.50 18.38
C THR A 38 2.16 17.93 17.70
N ASP A 39 2.19 19.09 17.02
CA ASP A 39 1.02 19.71 16.39
C ASP A 39 1.26 20.14 14.95
N LEU A 40 0.15 20.26 14.21
CA LEU A 40 0.11 20.97 12.93
C LEU A 40 0.28 22.47 13.17
N LYS A 41 1.00 23.17 12.29
CA LYS A 41 1.28 24.60 12.42
C LYS A 41 0.62 25.40 11.31
N VAL A 42 0.16 26.61 11.64
CA VAL A 42 -0.27 27.58 10.62
C VAL A 42 0.92 27.91 9.72
N GLY A 43 0.68 27.95 8.41
CA GLY A 43 1.72 28.11 7.39
C GLY A 43 2.40 26.80 6.97
N GLN A 44 2.06 25.65 7.59
CA GLN A 44 2.59 24.37 7.15
C GLN A 44 2.04 24.01 5.76
N GLU A 45 2.94 23.65 4.85
CA GLU A 45 2.63 23.39 3.45
C GLU A 45 2.77 21.91 3.09
N PHE A 46 1.88 21.44 2.23
CA PHE A 46 1.83 20.09 1.69
C PHE A 46 1.75 20.14 0.17
N ASN A 47 2.35 19.15 -0.49
CA ASN A 47 2.39 19.09 -1.96
C ASN A 47 1.00 18.92 -2.58
N ASP A 48 0.07 18.29 -1.85
CA ASP A 48 -1.28 18.06 -2.34
C ASP A 48 -2.30 17.87 -1.20
N HIS A 49 -3.57 17.75 -1.58
CA HIS A 49 -4.67 17.44 -0.67
C HIS A 49 -4.51 16.09 0.04
N LYS A 50 -3.85 15.11 -0.59
CA LYS A 50 -3.72 13.75 -0.02
C LYS A 50 -2.72 13.72 1.13
N SER A 51 -1.57 14.38 0.94
CA SER A 51 -0.52 14.55 1.94
C SER A 51 -1.00 15.37 3.13
N SER A 52 -1.76 16.45 2.92
CA SER A 52 -2.37 17.21 4.02
C SER A 52 -3.38 16.37 4.82
N MET A 53 -4.24 15.60 4.15
CA MET A 53 -5.18 14.70 4.83
C MET A 53 -4.47 13.55 5.55
N LYS A 54 -3.36 13.05 5.01
CA LYS A 54 -2.52 12.04 5.69
C LYS A 54 -1.90 12.62 6.96
N ALA A 55 -1.30 13.81 6.89
CA ALA A 55 -0.72 14.50 8.03
C ALA A 55 -1.76 14.72 9.14
N LEU A 56 -2.94 15.22 8.79
CA LEU A 56 -4.04 15.42 9.73
C LEU A 56 -4.52 14.11 10.38
N LYS A 57 -4.57 13.04 9.60
CA LYS A 57 -4.92 11.70 10.09
C LYS A 57 -3.87 11.18 11.08
N ASP A 58 -2.59 11.33 10.76
CA ASP A 58 -1.49 10.88 11.60
C ASP A 58 -1.43 11.69 12.90
N TRP A 59 -1.62 13.02 12.83
CA TRP A 59 -1.76 13.90 13.98
C TRP A 59 -2.92 13.48 14.90
N SER A 60 -4.10 13.20 14.32
CA SER A 60 -5.29 12.76 15.06
C SER A 60 -5.07 11.47 15.84
N ILE A 61 -4.38 10.49 15.24
CA ILE A 61 -4.10 9.21 15.87
C ILE A 61 -3.04 9.36 16.97
N LYS A 62 -2.00 10.18 16.73
CA LYS A 62 -0.94 10.44 17.71
C LYS A 62 -1.49 11.10 18.96
N ASN A 63 -2.20 12.23 18.78
CA ASN A 63 -2.71 13.05 19.87
C ASN A 63 -4.01 12.48 20.47
N GLY A 64 -4.65 11.54 19.79
CA GLY A 64 -5.83 10.83 20.29
C GLY A 64 -7.11 11.67 20.24
N TYR A 65 -7.22 12.57 19.27
CA TYR A 65 -8.43 13.37 19.02
C TYR A 65 -9.06 12.96 17.69
N ASP A 66 -10.30 12.46 17.71
CA ASP A 66 -11.06 12.18 16.50
C ASP A 66 -11.70 13.48 15.96
N TYR A 67 -11.94 13.53 14.64
CA TYR A 67 -12.43 14.72 13.96
C TYR A 67 -13.47 14.40 12.89
N ASN A 68 -14.38 15.36 12.68
CA ASN A 68 -15.32 15.36 11.56
C ASN A 68 -14.87 16.38 10.50
N SER A 69 -15.12 16.07 9.23
CA SER A 69 -14.86 17.01 8.13
C SER A 69 -16.09 17.88 7.92
N LYS A 70 -15.97 19.20 8.12
CA LYS A 70 -16.99 20.17 7.71
C LYS A 70 -16.92 20.47 6.21
N ALA A 71 -15.72 20.44 5.64
CA ALA A 71 -15.48 20.54 4.21
C ALA A 71 -14.30 19.64 3.83
N ASN A 72 -14.41 18.92 2.73
CA ASN A 72 -13.34 18.05 2.22
C ASN A 72 -13.42 18.02 0.70
N GLU A 73 -12.86 19.05 0.08
CA GLU A 73 -12.89 19.32 -1.34
C GLU A 73 -11.46 19.38 -1.87
N THR A 74 -11.28 19.18 -3.18
CA THR A 74 -9.96 19.19 -3.83
C THR A 74 -9.13 20.46 -3.54
N ARG A 75 -9.79 21.60 -3.28
CA ARG A 75 -9.12 22.88 -2.99
C ARG A 75 -9.10 23.28 -1.51
N LYS A 76 -9.90 22.65 -0.65
CA LYS A 76 -10.00 23.03 0.78
C LYS A 76 -10.47 21.88 1.66
N VAL A 77 -9.92 21.85 2.87
CA VAL A 77 -10.31 20.95 3.95
C VAL A 77 -10.56 21.79 5.19
N THR A 78 -11.69 21.53 5.84
CA THR A 78 -11.99 22.05 7.17
C THR A 78 -12.39 20.89 8.05
N VAL A 79 -11.69 20.71 9.16
CA VAL A 79 -12.04 19.71 10.17
C VAL A 79 -12.26 20.35 11.52
N VAL A 80 -13.13 19.73 12.29
CA VAL A 80 -13.45 20.11 13.67
C VAL A 80 -13.36 18.88 14.54
N CYS A 81 -13.15 19.08 15.85
CA CYS A 81 -13.20 17.98 16.78
C CYS A 81 -14.55 17.26 16.67
N LYS A 82 -14.53 15.93 16.87
CA LYS A 82 -15.74 15.12 16.84
C LYS A 82 -16.63 15.31 18.07
N VAL A 83 -16.04 15.70 19.20
CA VAL A 83 -16.78 15.99 20.44
C VAL A 83 -17.53 17.30 20.26
N GLU A 84 -18.81 17.30 20.63
CA GLU A 84 -19.65 18.50 20.59
C GLU A 84 -19.08 19.62 21.48
N ASP A 85 -19.28 20.86 21.07
CA ASP A 85 -18.82 22.08 21.74
C ASP A 85 -17.29 22.21 21.97
N CYS A 86 -16.50 21.32 21.39
CA CYS A 86 -15.04 21.46 21.39
C CYS A 86 -14.62 22.53 20.36
N PRO A 87 -13.89 23.60 20.77
CA PRO A 87 -13.61 24.74 19.89
C PRO A 87 -12.50 24.46 18.87
N TRP A 88 -11.83 23.30 18.97
CA TRP A 88 -10.72 22.96 18.09
C TRP A 88 -11.16 22.77 16.63
N ARG A 89 -10.46 23.47 15.72
CA ARG A 89 -10.69 23.46 14.29
C ARG A 89 -9.38 23.66 13.51
N VAL A 90 -9.24 22.93 12.41
CA VAL A 90 -8.18 23.15 11.42
C VAL A 90 -8.77 23.44 10.05
N HIS A 91 -8.24 24.46 9.39
CA HIS A 91 -8.54 24.77 7.99
C HIS A 91 -7.27 24.78 7.16
N ALA A 92 -7.28 24.02 6.08
CA ALA A 92 -6.22 23.99 5.09
C ALA A 92 -6.81 24.16 3.69
N SER A 93 -6.16 24.92 2.82
CA SER A 93 -6.60 25.09 1.44
C SER A 93 -5.42 25.36 0.54
N LYS A 94 -5.65 25.24 -0.78
CA LYS A 94 -4.64 25.63 -1.76
C LYS A 94 -4.20 27.09 -1.55
N ASP A 95 -2.92 27.35 -1.78
CA ASP A 95 -2.36 28.69 -1.91
C ASP A 95 -3.00 29.45 -3.09
N GLN A 96 -2.62 30.72 -3.27
CA GLN A 96 -3.18 31.57 -4.32
C GLN A 96 -2.87 31.01 -5.72
N GLU A 97 -1.67 30.46 -5.90
CA GLU A 97 -1.20 29.86 -7.16
C GLU A 97 -1.79 28.47 -7.44
N GLY A 98 -2.40 27.83 -6.44
CA GLY A 98 -2.96 26.48 -6.55
C GLY A 98 -1.94 25.34 -6.52
N LYS A 99 -0.67 25.64 -6.20
CA LYS A 99 0.47 24.71 -6.22
C LYS A 99 0.58 23.94 -4.91
N MET A 100 0.45 24.63 -3.77
CA MET A 100 0.65 24.07 -2.44
C MET A 100 -0.66 24.02 -1.65
N PHE A 101 -0.80 23.05 -0.76
CA PHE A 101 -1.90 22.97 0.19
C PHE A 101 -1.41 23.43 1.57
N VAL A 102 -1.96 24.52 2.09
CA VAL A 102 -1.41 25.21 3.26
C VAL A 102 -2.40 25.19 4.42
N VAL A 103 -1.92 24.91 5.63
CA VAL A 103 -2.70 25.10 6.86
C VAL A 103 -2.85 26.59 7.13
N LYS A 104 -4.02 27.15 6.85
CA LYS A 104 -4.30 28.58 7.04
C LYS A 104 -4.85 28.90 8.42
N THR A 105 -5.45 27.92 9.09
CA THR A 105 -6.02 28.12 10.42
C THR A 105 -5.80 26.88 11.27
N TYR A 106 -5.29 27.10 12.47
CA TYR A 106 -5.29 26.17 13.58
C TYR A 106 -5.86 26.94 14.77
N ALA A 107 -7.12 26.71 15.09
CA ALA A 107 -7.88 27.53 16.02
C ALA A 107 -8.50 26.67 17.14
N GLY A 108 -8.56 27.24 18.33
CA GLY A 108 -9.07 26.59 19.52
C GLY A 108 -8.11 25.54 20.09
N SER A 109 -8.20 25.33 21.40
CA SER A 109 -7.61 24.18 22.08
C SER A 109 -8.65 23.06 22.22
N HIS A 110 -8.19 21.82 22.39
CA HIS A 110 -9.11 20.77 22.79
C HIS A 110 -9.56 20.99 24.22
N THR A 111 -10.87 21.11 24.43
CA THR A 111 -11.51 21.07 25.75
C THR A 111 -11.98 19.66 26.10
N CYS A 112 -11.96 18.74 25.14
CA CYS A 112 -12.31 17.34 25.30
C CYS A 112 -11.11 16.49 25.76
N GLY A 113 -11.39 15.42 26.48
CA GLY A 113 -10.41 14.37 26.77
C GLY A 113 -10.01 13.54 25.54
N ARG A 114 -8.90 12.80 25.68
CA ARG A 114 -8.43 11.83 24.69
C ARG A 114 -9.52 10.81 24.37
N GLN A 115 -9.69 10.52 23.08
CA GLN A 115 -10.67 9.56 22.58
C GLN A 115 -10.03 8.18 22.37
N PHE A 116 -10.49 7.18 23.12
CA PHE A 116 -10.01 5.79 22.96
C PHE A 116 -10.66 5.05 21.79
N ARG A 117 -11.65 5.66 21.12
CA ARG A 117 -12.19 5.19 19.85
C ARG A 117 -11.97 6.29 18.83
N ASN A 118 -11.16 6.00 17.81
CA ASN A 118 -10.82 6.95 16.77
C ASN A 118 -11.16 6.38 15.39
N ASN A 119 -12.05 7.06 14.64
CA ASN A 119 -12.48 6.65 13.31
C ASN A 119 -11.35 6.74 12.26
N LYS A 120 -10.29 7.51 12.54
CA LYS A 120 -9.09 7.59 11.71
C LYS A 120 -8.25 6.33 11.79
N VAL A 121 -8.36 5.55 12.86
CA VAL A 121 -7.80 4.18 12.94
C VAL A 121 -8.70 3.23 12.14
N SER A 122 -8.52 3.21 10.82
CA SER A 122 -9.23 2.33 9.88
C SER A 122 -8.54 0.98 9.74
N ALA A 123 -9.27 -0.06 9.29
CA ALA A 123 -8.69 -1.39 9.07
C ALA A 123 -7.49 -1.34 8.10
N ARG A 124 -7.56 -0.52 7.04
CA ARG A 124 -6.45 -0.31 6.10
C ARG A 124 -5.25 0.36 6.79
N TRP A 125 -5.48 1.33 7.67
CA TRP A 125 -4.38 1.97 8.41
C TRP A 125 -3.69 0.97 9.33
N VAL A 126 -4.46 0.16 10.07
CA VAL A 126 -3.91 -0.92 10.91
C VAL A 126 -3.12 -1.92 10.07
N ALA A 127 -3.65 -2.35 8.92
CA ALA A 127 -2.98 -3.28 8.03
C ALA A 127 -1.62 -2.77 7.53
N LEU A 128 -1.53 -1.49 7.16
CA LEU A 128 -0.30 -0.87 6.69
C LEU A 128 0.68 -0.60 7.85
N LYS A 129 0.18 -0.16 9.01
CA LYS A 129 1.02 0.14 10.18
C LYS A 129 1.71 -1.10 10.73
N TYR A 130 1.03 -2.25 10.74
CA TYR A 130 1.52 -3.53 11.26
C TYR A 130 1.90 -4.51 10.14
N LEU A 131 2.17 -4.02 8.93
CA LEU A 131 2.40 -4.87 7.75
C LEU A 131 3.58 -5.84 7.97
N GLU A 132 4.69 -5.35 8.51
CA GLU A 132 5.86 -6.19 8.81
C GLU A 132 5.54 -7.26 9.87
N ASN A 133 4.77 -6.92 10.91
CA ASN A 133 4.36 -7.93 11.89
C ASN A 133 3.51 -9.04 11.26
N PHE A 134 2.74 -8.74 10.23
CA PHE A 134 2.00 -9.75 9.48
C PHE A 134 2.90 -10.54 8.52
N ARG A 135 4.04 -10.00 8.07
CA ARG A 135 5.04 -10.75 7.30
C ARG A 135 5.76 -11.75 8.18
N ASP A 136 6.19 -11.32 9.37
CA ASP A 136 6.89 -12.18 10.33
C ASP A 136 6.00 -13.26 10.92
N SER A 137 4.70 -12.98 11.08
CA SER A 137 3.74 -13.91 11.67
C SER A 137 2.35 -13.78 11.01
N PRO A 138 2.14 -14.41 9.83
CA PRO A 138 0.86 -14.35 9.12
C PRO A 138 -0.31 -14.93 9.92
N SER A 139 -0.04 -15.89 10.81
CA SER A 139 -1.03 -16.52 11.70
C SER A 139 -1.42 -15.67 12.91
N ARG A 140 -0.83 -14.46 13.09
CA ARG A 140 -1.08 -13.61 14.25
C ARG A 140 -2.57 -13.51 14.60
N GLU A 141 -2.86 -13.72 15.88
CA GLU A 141 -4.21 -13.68 16.41
C GLU A 141 -4.74 -12.26 16.48
N SER A 142 -6.04 -12.10 16.21
CA SER A 142 -6.74 -10.81 16.28
C SER A 142 -6.60 -10.14 17.66
N ASN A 143 -6.58 -10.92 18.74
CA ASN A 143 -6.40 -10.41 20.10
C ASN A 143 -5.01 -9.80 20.33
N SER A 144 -3.96 -10.42 19.79
CA SER A 144 -2.60 -9.88 19.87
C SER A 144 -2.51 -8.53 19.14
N LEU A 145 -3.13 -8.43 17.96
CA LEU A 145 -3.19 -7.18 17.20
C LEU A 145 -3.95 -6.08 17.95
N LYS A 146 -5.12 -6.40 18.53
CA LYS A 146 -5.91 -5.46 19.34
C LYS A 146 -5.08 -4.89 20.50
N LYS A 147 -4.39 -5.76 21.24
CA LYS A 147 -3.50 -5.37 22.34
C LYS A 147 -2.32 -4.53 21.86
N ALA A 148 -1.75 -4.80 20.69
CA ALA A 148 -0.69 -3.97 20.11
C ALA A 148 -1.20 -2.55 19.79
N VAL A 149 -2.32 -2.45 19.07
CA VAL A 149 -2.93 -1.14 18.72
C VAL A 149 -3.29 -0.34 19.97
N GLN A 150 -3.86 -1.00 20.98
CA GLN A 150 -4.19 -0.36 22.25
C GLN A 150 -2.95 0.15 22.98
N ARG A 151 -1.88 -0.63 23.06
CA ARG A 151 -0.65 -0.23 23.76
C ARG A 151 0.07 0.91 23.05
N GLU A 152 0.17 0.87 21.72
CA GLU A 152 0.96 1.83 20.96
C GLU A 152 0.22 3.15 20.67
N HIS A 153 -1.10 3.09 20.53
CA HIS A 153 -1.91 4.25 20.11
C HIS A 153 -2.99 4.66 21.11
N MET A 154 -3.18 3.90 22.19
CA MET A 154 -4.27 4.09 23.15
C MET A 154 -5.65 4.11 22.47
N VAL A 155 -5.84 3.26 21.45
CA VAL A 155 -7.11 3.14 20.72
C VAL A 155 -7.58 1.70 20.73
N PHE A 156 -8.86 1.51 21.03
CA PHE A 156 -9.55 0.23 20.92
C PHE A 156 -10.05 0.00 19.48
N ILE A 157 -9.82 -1.20 18.96
CA ILE A 157 -10.39 -1.67 17.68
C ILE A 157 -11.27 -2.89 17.92
N SER A 158 -12.36 -3.00 17.16
CA SER A 158 -13.24 -4.18 17.19
C SER A 158 -12.57 -5.40 16.55
N ASP A 159 -13.08 -6.59 16.87
CA ASP A 159 -12.64 -7.84 16.25
C ASP A 159 -12.82 -7.82 14.72
N ASP A 160 -13.94 -7.31 14.23
CA ASP A 160 -14.17 -7.15 12.78
C ASP A 160 -13.14 -6.23 12.12
N LYS A 161 -12.71 -5.17 12.83
CA LYS A 161 -11.68 -4.26 12.31
C LYS A 161 -10.32 -4.94 12.28
N ALA A 162 -9.98 -5.72 13.33
CA ALA A 162 -8.76 -6.50 13.39
C ALA A 162 -8.71 -7.58 12.28
N SER A 163 -9.78 -8.34 12.12
CA SER A 163 -9.92 -9.36 11.07
C SER A 163 -9.82 -8.77 9.67
N ARG A 164 -10.50 -7.64 9.41
CA ARG A 164 -10.36 -6.92 8.13
C ARG A 164 -8.95 -6.41 7.90
N ALA A 165 -8.28 -5.87 8.93
CA ALA A 165 -6.90 -5.41 8.82
C ALA A 165 -5.96 -6.56 8.45
N LYS A 166 -6.09 -7.72 9.11
CA LYS A 166 -5.35 -8.93 8.79
C LYS A 166 -5.56 -9.35 7.33
N ASN A 167 -6.81 -9.42 6.86
CA ASN A 167 -7.11 -9.78 5.48
C ASN A 167 -6.52 -8.81 4.46
N ILE A 168 -6.56 -7.50 4.75
CA ILE A 168 -5.92 -6.48 3.90
C ILE A 168 -4.40 -6.67 3.87
N ALA A 169 -3.77 -6.87 5.02
CA ALA A 169 -2.32 -7.07 5.12
C ALA A 169 -1.88 -8.33 4.38
N LEU A 170 -2.56 -9.47 4.61
CA LEU A 170 -2.28 -10.72 3.90
C LEU A 170 -2.43 -10.58 2.39
N LYS A 171 -3.44 -9.84 1.91
CA LYS A 171 -3.59 -9.55 0.48
C LYS A 171 -2.42 -8.72 -0.08
N ILE A 172 -1.88 -7.79 0.70
CA ILE A 172 -0.71 -6.99 0.29
C ILE A 172 0.55 -7.88 0.27
N ILE A 173 0.73 -8.73 1.28
CA ILE A 173 1.92 -9.59 1.45
C ILE A 173 1.97 -10.71 0.42
N LEU A 174 0.88 -11.45 0.29
CA LEU A 174 0.75 -12.54 -0.69
C LEU A 174 0.59 -12.00 -2.11
N GLY A 175 0.44 -10.68 -2.27
CA GLY A 175 0.16 -10.04 -3.53
C GLY A 175 -1.18 -10.46 -4.12
N ASP A 176 -1.46 -9.94 -5.31
CA ASP A 176 -2.47 -10.56 -6.16
C ASP A 176 -1.89 -11.90 -6.61
N GLU A 177 -2.29 -12.99 -5.96
CA GLU A 177 -1.83 -14.36 -6.23
C GLU A 177 -1.91 -14.67 -7.74
N LYS A 178 -2.86 -14.04 -8.47
CA LYS A 178 -2.97 -14.05 -9.94
C LYS A 178 -1.73 -13.49 -10.65
N GLN A 179 -1.14 -12.40 -10.17
CA GLN A 179 0.10 -11.82 -10.69
C GLN A 179 1.30 -12.73 -10.40
N GLN A 180 1.34 -13.38 -9.22
CA GLN A 180 2.40 -14.35 -8.92
C GLN A 180 2.35 -15.55 -9.88
N PHE A 181 1.15 -16.08 -10.16
CA PHE A 181 0.99 -17.14 -11.16
C PHE A 181 1.31 -16.67 -12.59
N ALA A 182 1.05 -15.40 -12.93
CA ALA A 182 1.46 -14.84 -14.22
C ALA A 182 2.99 -14.81 -14.38
N ASN A 183 3.73 -14.65 -13.27
CA ASN A 183 5.19 -14.63 -13.28
C ASN A 183 5.83 -16.01 -13.50
N VAL A 184 5.12 -17.11 -13.25
CA VAL A 184 5.63 -18.48 -13.46
C VAL A 184 6.13 -18.68 -14.90
N ARG A 185 5.40 -18.14 -15.89
CA ARG A 185 5.82 -18.18 -17.31
C ARG A 185 7.00 -17.26 -17.62
N ARG A 186 7.07 -16.09 -16.97
CA ARG A 186 8.21 -15.17 -17.12
C ARG A 186 9.48 -15.80 -16.55
N TYR A 187 9.37 -16.45 -15.39
CA TYR A 187 10.45 -17.22 -14.80
C TYR A 187 10.91 -18.34 -15.73
N ALA A 188 9.98 -19.11 -16.32
CA ALA A 188 10.28 -20.14 -17.31
C ALA A 188 11.14 -19.60 -18.45
N LYS A 189 10.71 -18.48 -19.04
CA LYS A 189 11.39 -17.83 -20.15
C LYS A 189 12.79 -17.38 -19.74
N ALA A 190 12.92 -16.71 -18.59
CA ALA A 190 14.20 -16.26 -18.06
C ALA A 190 15.18 -17.43 -17.78
N VAL A 191 14.68 -18.57 -17.29
CA VAL A 191 15.50 -19.79 -17.11
C VAL A 191 16.02 -20.31 -18.44
N LEU A 192 15.18 -20.35 -19.48
CA LEU A 192 15.59 -20.84 -20.80
C LEU A 192 16.55 -19.88 -21.52
N GLU A 193 16.39 -18.57 -21.33
CA GLU A 193 17.28 -17.54 -21.89
C GLU A 193 18.65 -17.56 -21.21
N SER A 194 18.69 -17.63 -19.87
CA SER A 194 19.93 -17.64 -19.10
C SER A 194 20.66 -19.00 -19.12
N ASN A 195 19.93 -20.10 -19.23
CA ASN A 195 20.46 -21.45 -19.20
C ASN A 195 19.87 -22.28 -20.36
N PRO A 196 20.38 -22.10 -21.59
CA PRO A 196 19.95 -22.87 -22.75
C PRO A 196 19.99 -24.39 -22.50
N GLU A 197 19.03 -25.12 -23.06
CA GLU A 197 18.76 -26.56 -22.86
C GLU A 197 18.29 -26.98 -21.45
N SER A 198 18.03 -26.05 -20.55
CA SER A 198 17.27 -26.37 -19.34
C SER A 198 15.86 -26.84 -19.72
N THR A 199 15.29 -27.74 -18.92
CA THR A 199 13.95 -28.28 -19.15
C THR A 199 12.93 -27.59 -18.27
N TYR A 200 11.86 -27.11 -18.90
CA TYR A 200 10.76 -26.48 -18.21
C TYR A 200 9.42 -27.02 -18.72
N LYS A 201 8.54 -27.47 -17.82
CA LYS A 201 7.19 -27.97 -18.16
C LYS A 201 6.16 -27.45 -17.17
N ILE A 202 5.05 -26.90 -17.64
CA ILE A 202 3.88 -26.58 -16.80
C ILE A 202 2.71 -27.45 -17.25
N LYS A 203 2.00 -28.06 -16.31
CA LYS A 203 0.68 -28.65 -16.54
C LYS A 203 -0.39 -27.70 -15.99
N LYS A 204 -1.45 -27.48 -16.77
CA LYS A 204 -2.63 -26.69 -16.40
C LYS A 204 -3.89 -27.48 -16.70
N ASN A 205 -4.96 -27.19 -15.96
CA ASN A 205 -6.32 -27.58 -16.33
C ASN A 205 -7.10 -26.29 -16.58
N ASP A 206 -7.52 -26.06 -17.82
CA ASP A 206 -8.02 -24.78 -18.31
C ASP A 206 -7.05 -23.63 -17.97
N SER A 207 -7.42 -22.80 -16.99
CA SER A 207 -6.64 -21.66 -16.48
C SER A 207 -6.02 -21.90 -15.11
N ILE A 208 -6.23 -23.08 -14.51
CA ILE A 208 -5.75 -23.44 -13.18
C ILE A 208 -4.39 -24.13 -13.30
N PHE A 209 -3.41 -23.62 -12.57
CA PHE A 209 -2.10 -24.25 -12.44
C PHE A 209 -2.22 -25.59 -11.71
N GLN A 210 -1.61 -26.66 -12.24
CA GLN A 210 -1.55 -27.96 -11.54
C GLN A 210 -0.17 -28.26 -11.00
N ARG A 211 0.85 -28.23 -11.86
CA ARG A 211 2.24 -28.55 -11.49
C ARG A 211 3.22 -27.94 -12.47
N MET A 212 4.44 -27.73 -11.98
CA MET A 212 5.57 -27.26 -12.76
C MET A 212 6.76 -28.19 -12.52
N HIS A 213 7.52 -28.45 -13.57
CA HIS A 213 8.80 -29.11 -13.51
C HIS A 213 9.87 -28.17 -14.08
N VAL A 214 10.95 -27.97 -13.33
CA VAL A 214 12.12 -27.19 -13.74
C VAL A 214 13.36 -28.05 -13.48
N CYS A 215 14.21 -28.22 -14.49
CA CYS A 215 15.49 -28.91 -14.36
C CYS A 215 16.54 -28.20 -15.19
N PHE A 216 17.57 -27.65 -14.54
CA PHE A 216 18.64 -26.95 -15.24
C PHE A 216 19.58 -27.92 -15.95
N LYS A 217 20.09 -27.51 -17.12
CA LYS A 217 21.06 -28.29 -17.91
C LYS A 217 22.24 -28.79 -17.06
N ALA A 218 22.80 -27.90 -16.24
CA ALA A 218 23.95 -28.22 -15.39
C ALA A 218 23.67 -29.39 -14.44
N TYR A 219 22.52 -29.38 -13.75
CA TYR A 219 22.11 -30.48 -12.87
C TYR A 219 21.84 -31.77 -13.63
N LYS A 220 21.21 -31.70 -14.81
CA LYS A 220 21.00 -32.87 -15.67
C LYS A 220 22.33 -33.52 -16.05
N LYS A 221 23.31 -32.72 -16.47
CA LYS A 221 24.64 -33.22 -16.85
C LYS A 221 25.41 -33.77 -15.64
N GLY A 222 25.43 -33.03 -14.53
CA GLY A 222 26.11 -33.45 -13.30
C GLY A 222 25.58 -34.77 -12.76
N PHE A 223 24.25 -34.94 -12.77
CA PHE A 223 23.62 -36.19 -12.34
C PHE A 223 24.02 -37.38 -13.21
N LEU A 224 24.04 -37.21 -14.54
CA LEU A 224 24.39 -38.29 -15.46
C LEU A 224 25.86 -38.69 -15.42
N ILE A 225 26.77 -37.73 -15.17
CA ILE A 225 28.21 -37.96 -15.22
C ILE A 225 28.75 -38.44 -13.87
N GLY A 226 28.30 -37.86 -12.76
CA GLY A 226 28.98 -38.00 -11.46
C GLY A 226 28.13 -38.50 -10.31
N CYS A 227 26.79 -38.56 -10.43
CA CYS A 227 25.93 -38.98 -9.32
C CYS A 227 25.54 -40.46 -9.42
N ARG A 228 25.23 -41.07 -8.26
CA ARG A 228 24.53 -42.37 -8.24
C ARG A 228 23.14 -42.20 -8.84
N LYS A 229 22.68 -43.17 -9.62
CA LYS A 229 21.37 -43.17 -10.33
C LYS A 229 20.18 -43.40 -9.38
N ILE A 230 20.13 -42.63 -8.30
CA ILE A 230 19.09 -42.66 -7.26
C ILE A 230 18.52 -41.25 -7.14
N ILE A 231 17.20 -41.13 -7.16
CA ILE A 231 16.49 -39.86 -7.01
C ILE A 231 15.66 -39.95 -5.74
N GLY A 232 15.97 -39.08 -4.77
CA GLY A 232 15.10 -38.83 -3.62
C GLY A 232 14.08 -37.74 -3.98
N LEU A 233 12.81 -37.97 -3.64
CA LEU A 233 11.75 -36.98 -3.81
C LEU A 233 11.36 -36.47 -2.43
N ASP A 234 11.46 -35.14 -2.23
CA ASP A 234 10.96 -34.47 -1.03
C ASP A 234 9.76 -33.57 -1.41
N GLY A 235 8.78 -33.52 -0.51
CA GLY A 235 7.53 -32.81 -0.71
C GLY A 235 7.45 -31.53 0.11
N CYS A 236 7.55 -30.37 -0.55
CA CYS A 236 7.26 -29.08 0.07
C CYS A 236 5.86 -28.61 -0.31
N HIS A 237 4.96 -28.52 0.68
CA HIS A 237 3.59 -28.07 0.47
C HIS A 237 3.49 -26.55 0.62
N LEU A 238 2.96 -25.87 -0.40
CA LEU A 238 2.71 -24.43 -0.34
C LEU A 238 1.53 -24.13 0.58
N LYS A 239 1.75 -23.28 1.60
CA LYS A 239 0.73 -22.86 2.58
C LYS A 239 -0.09 -21.65 2.14
N SER A 240 -0.27 -21.43 0.84
CA SER A 240 -1.10 -20.33 0.31
C SER A 240 -2.55 -20.79 0.06
N LYS A 241 -3.43 -19.87 -0.36
CA LYS A 241 -4.80 -20.25 -0.79
C LYS A 241 -4.78 -21.17 -2.00
N PHE A 242 -3.78 -21.01 -2.86
CA PHE A 242 -3.53 -21.86 -4.01
C PHE A 242 -2.53 -22.95 -3.59
N LYS A 243 -3.06 -23.98 -2.94
CA LYS A 243 -2.30 -25.17 -2.54
C LYS A 243 -1.48 -25.70 -3.73
N GLY A 244 -0.26 -26.13 -3.46
CA GLY A 244 0.67 -26.72 -4.43
C GLY A 244 1.69 -27.60 -3.73
#